data_AF-A0AAJ1F6Q5-F1
#
_entry.id   AF-A0AAJ1F6Q5-F1
#
_cell.length_a   1.000
_cell.length_b   1.000
_cell.length_c   1.000
_cell.angle_alpha   90.00
_cell.angle_beta   90.00
_cell.angle_gamma   90.00
#
_symmetry.space_group_name_H-M   'P 1'
#
loop_
_entity.id
_entity.type
_entity.pdbx_description
1 polymer ?
#
loop_
_entity_poly.entity_id
_entity_poly.type
_entity_poly.pdbx_seq_one_letter_code
_entity_poly.pdbx_strand_id
1 'polypeptide(L)'
;MRRHFMPAIAALCIFSVAPALAGNLNVTLENETEGMIVKFFASPANGKGQRLELLNKHGLGKGKSRTLTLVGGSDVCEYRVRAVFEDSAEYQDVSDKIDFCEVDTYTIED
;
A
#
# COMPACT_ATOMS: atom_id res chain seq x y z
N MET A 1 64.92 -7.06 27.06
CA MET A 1 63.93 -6.09 26.54
C MET A 1 63.02 -6.81 25.55
N ARG A 2 61.78 -7.12 25.96
CA ARG A 2 60.77 -7.83 25.15
C ARG A 2 59.90 -6.79 24.44
N ARG A 3 59.83 -6.84 23.11
CA ARG A 3 58.86 -6.06 22.32
C ARG A 3 57.88 -7.04 21.68
N HIS A 4 56.73 -7.20 22.33
CA HIS A 4 55.62 -7.98 21.80
C HIS A 4 54.87 -7.10 20.78
N PHE A 5 54.91 -7.47 19.50
CA PHE A 5 54.06 -6.91 18.45
C PHE A 5 52.66 -7.52 18.59
N MET A 6 51.64 -6.69 18.86
CA MET A 6 50.23 -7.07 18.83
C MET A 6 49.67 -6.81 17.43
N PRO A 7 49.12 -7.82 16.71
CA PRO A 7 48.35 -7.57 15.51
C PRO A 7 46.89 -7.23 15.90
N ALA A 8 46.38 -6.12 15.38
CA ALA A 8 44.99 -5.70 15.51
C ALA A 8 44.12 -6.54 14.55
N ILE A 9 43.16 -7.30 15.09
CA ILE A 9 42.11 -7.96 14.31
C ILE A 9 40.88 -7.06 14.36
N ALA A 10 40.69 -6.24 13.33
CA ALA A 10 39.46 -5.50 13.12
C ALA A 10 38.44 -6.46 12.48
N ALA A 11 37.52 -6.98 13.29
CA ALA A 11 36.39 -7.78 12.81
C ALA A 11 35.37 -6.87 12.11
N LEU A 12 35.37 -6.89 10.77
CA LEU A 12 34.41 -6.17 9.96
C LEU A 12 33.11 -7.00 9.91
N CYS A 13 32.15 -6.68 10.78
CA CYS A 13 30.81 -7.28 10.74
C CYS A 13 30.05 -6.74 9.51
N ILE A 14 30.00 -7.54 8.45
CA ILE A 14 29.15 -7.27 7.28
C ILE A 14 27.73 -7.68 7.67
N PHE A 15 26.89 -6.73 8.08
CA PHE A 15 25.46 -6.96 8.21
C PHE A 15 24.85 -6.99 6.81
N SER A 16 24.51 -8.20 6.32
CA SER A 16 23.71 -8.37 5.12
C SER A 16 22.26 -7.95 5.41
N VAL A 17 21.89 -6.74 5.00
CA VAL A 17 20.48 -6.33 4.95
C VAL A 17 19.84 -7.05 3.76
N ALA A 18 19.12 -8.13 4.03
CA ALA A 18 18.29 -8.75 3.01
C ALA A 18 17.10 -7.82 2.68
N PRO A 19 16.75 -7.60 1.40
CA PRO A 19 15.53 -6.88 1.06
C PRO A 19 14.33 -7.71 1.54
N ALA A 20 13.45 -7.12 2.33
CA ALA A 20 12.14 -7.70 2.59
C ALA A 20 11.37 -7.71 1.26
N LEU A 21 11.13 -8.91 0.72
CA LEU A 21 10.27 -9.09 -0.44
C LEU A 21 8.83 -9.11 0.06
N ALA A 22 8.22 -7.93 0.15
CA ALA A 22 6.81 -7.79 0.44
C ALA A 22 5.98 -8.49 -0.66
N GLY A 23 5.11 -9.41 -0.24
CA GLY A 23 4.12 -10.06 -1.08
C GLY A 23 3.00 -9.11 -1.53
N ASN A 24 2.25 -9.53 -2.54
CA ASN A 24 1.10 -8.80 -3.04
C ASN A 24 -0.14 -9.13 -2.21
N LEU A 25 -1.01 -8.13 -2.04
CA LEU A 25 -2.31 -8.28 -1.39
C LEU A 25 -3.40 -8.01 -2.41
N ASN A 26 -4.43 -8.86 -2.44
CA ASN A 26 -5.57 -8.70 -3.34
C ASN A 26 -6.80 -8.32 -2.53
N VAL A 27 -7.47 -7.25 -2.92
CA VAL A 27 -8.71 -6.78 -2.30
C VAL A 27 -9.76 -6.51 -3.37
N THR A 28 -11.01 -6.82 -3.11
CA THR A 28 -12.12 -6.46 -4.00
C THR A 28 -12.63 -5.08 -3.63
N LEU A 29 -12.55 -4.12 -4.55
CA LEU A 29 -13.21 -2.83 -4.41
C LEU A 29 -14.63 -2.94 -5.00
N GLU A 30 -15.62 -2.49 -4.25
CA GLU A 30 -17.01 -2.37 -4.68
C GLU A 30 -17.46 -0.91 -4.65
N ASN A 31 -18.10 -0.46 -5.72
CA ASN A 31 -18.68 0.88 -5.81
C ASN A 31 -20.19 0.80 -5.66
N GLU A 32 -20.70 1.14 -4.49
CA GLU A 32 -22.14 1.27 -4.23
C GLU A 32 -22.64 2.72 -4.26
N THR A 33 -21.75 3.68 -4.54
CA THR A 33 -22.12 5.09 -4.75
C THR A 33 -22.85 5.29 -6.08
N GLU A 34 -23.53 6.43 -6.23
CA GLU A 34 -24.17 6.82 -7.49
C GLU A 34 -23.16 7.14 -8.61
N GLY A 35 -21.96 7.62 -8.26
CA GLY A 35 -20.95 8.12 -9.19
C GLY A 35 -19.95 7.07 -9.65
N MET A 36 -19.33 7.28 -10.82
CA MET A 36 -18.23 6.42 -11.30
C MET A 36 -16.92 6.79 -10.61
N ILE A 37 -16.22 5.82 -10.02
CA ILE A 37 -14.86 6.03 -9.49
C ILE A 37 -13.88 6.00 -10.67
N VAL A 38 -13.24 7.11 -10.98
CA VAL A 38 -12.27 7.20 -12.08
C VAL A 38 -10.83 6.92 -11.63
N LYS A 39 -10.53 7.13 -10.34
CA LYS A 39 -9.24 6.78 -9.72
C LYS A 39 -9.44 6.32 -8.29
N PHE A 40 -8.69 5.30 -7.88
CA PHE A 40 -8.69 4.83 -6.50
C PHE A 40 -7.25 4.69 -6.02
N PHE A 41 -6.95 5.34 -4.89
CA PHE A 41 -5.61 5.42 -4.34
C PHE A 41 -5.54 4.77 -2.97
N ALA A 42 -4.46 4.03 -2.73
CA ALA A 42 -4.11 3.51 -1.42
C ALA A 42 -2.75 4.07 -0.98
N SER A 43 -2.67 4.62 0.23
CA SER A 43 -1.43 5.14 0.82
C SER A 43 -1.20 4.51 2.18
N PRO A 44 0.00 4.01 2.50
CA PRO A 44 0.31 3.47 3.82
C PRO A 44 -0.09 4.43 4.96
N ALA A 45 -0.87 3.96 5.93
CA ALA A 45 -1.35 4.78 7.04
C ALA A 45 -0.20 5.27 7.93
N ASN A 46 0.85 4.48 8.07
CA ASN A 46 2.08 4.84 8.80
C ASN A 46 2.91 5.96 8.15
N GLY A 47 2.51 6.45 6.95
CA GLY A 47 3.21 7.50 6.21
C GLY A 47 4.51 7.06 5.55
N LYS A 48 4.85 5.77 5.63
CA LYS A 48 6.05 5.18 5.02
C LYS A 48 5.65 4.39 3.79
N GLY A 49 6.07 4.86 2.63
CA GLY A 49 5.84 4.20 1.34
C GLY A 49 5.18 5.12 0.32
N GLN A 50 4.98 4.60 -0.88
CA GLN A 50 4.39 5.35 -1.98
C GLN A 50 2.87 5.17 -2.01
N ARG A 51 2.17 6.22 -2.46
CA ARG A 51 0.76 6.13 -2.81
C ARG A 51 0.62 5.35 -4.11
N LEU A 52 -0.25 4.34 -4.11
CA LEU A 52 -0.56 3.50 -5.26
C LEU A 52 -1.86 3.97 -5.90
N GLU A 53 -1.94 3.97 -7.22
CA GLU A 53 -3.19 4.09 -7.98
C GLU A 53 -3.56 2.70 -8.49
N LEU A 54 -4.76 2.22 -8.18
CA LEU A 54 -5.11 0.81 -8.31
C LEU A 54 -6.04 0.50 -9.49
N LEU A 55 -6.71 1.49 -10.07
CA LEU A 55 -7.64 1.28 -11.19
C LEU A 55 -6.96 1.25 -12.55
N ASN A 56 -5.72 1.74 -12.67
CA ASN A 56 -4.90 1.70 -13.87
C ASN A 56 -5.62 2.28 -15.11
N LYS A 57 -6.26 3.43 -14.94
CA LYS A 57 -7.07 4.13 -15.99
C LYS A 57 -8.37 3.43 -16.40
N HIS A 58 -8.82 2.42 -15.64
CA HIS A 58 -10.12 1.79 -15.85
C HIS A 58 -11.02 2.10 -14.66
N GLY A 59 -11.92 3.07 -14.82
CA GLY A 59 -12.85 3.44 -13.75
C GLY A 59 -13.82 2.32 -13.38
N LEU A 60 -14.46 2.47 -12.23
CA LEU A 60 -15.41 1.52 -11.64
C LEU A 60 -16.78 2.21 -11.51
N GLY A 61 -17.72 1.82 -12.37
CA GLY A 61 -19.08 2.36 -12.35
C GLY A 61 -19.91 1.87 -11.15
N LYS A 62 -21.07 2.50 -10.95
CA LYS A 62 -22.06 2.12 -9.92
C LYS A 62 -22.43 0.63 -9.96
N GLY A 63 -22.49 0.01 -8.79
CA GLY A 63 -22.84 -1.39 -8.58
C GLY A 63 -21.84 -2.39 -9.19
N LYS A 64 -20.61 -1.94 -9.48
CA LYS A 64 -19.55 -2.80 -10.02
C LYS A 64 -18.48 -3.06 -8.97
N SER A 65 -17.84 -4.21 -9.10
CA SER A 65 -16.71 -4.60 -8.28
C SER A 65 -15.50 -4.99 -9.12
N ARG A 66 -14.31 -4.86 -8.52
CA ARG A 66 -13.05 -5.25 -9.15
C ARG A 66 -12.00 -5.64 -8.12
N THR A 67 -11.30 -6.74 -8.36
CA THR A 67 -10.10 -7.08 -7.59
C THR A 67 -8.94 -6.17 -7.95
N LEU A 68 -8.37 -5.54 -6.93
CA LEU A 68 -7.21 -4.67 -6.98
C LEU A 68 -6.03 -5.39 -6.31
N THR A 69 -4.83 -5.13 -6.81
CA THR A 69 -3.61 -5.71 -6.25
C THR A 69 -2.73 -4.60 -5.67
N LEU A 70 -2.47 -4.67 -4.36
CA LEU A 70 -1.51 -3.83 -3.68
C LEU A 70 -0.14 -4.51 -3.73
N VAL A 71 0.73 -3.99 -4.59
CA VAL A 71 2.10 -4.51 -4.75
C VAL A 71 2.92 -4.15 -3.52
N GLY A 72 3.52 -5.16 -2.89
CA GLY A 72 4.23 -5.00 -1.62
C GLY A 72 3.32 -4.68 -0.42
N GLY A 73 2.02 -4.99 -0.53
CA GLY A 73 1.05 -4.74 0.52
C GLY A 73 1.08 -5.73 1.69
N SER A 74 1.73 -6.90 1.57
CA SER A 74 1.76 -7.85 2.70
C SER A 74 2.56 -7.35 3.91
N ASP A 75 3.48 -6.41 3.70
CA ASP A 75 4.33 -5.84 4.77
C ASP A 75 3.71 -4.56 5.37
N VAL A 76 2.63 -4.06 4.76
CA VAL A 76 1.90 -2.86 5.16
C VAL A 76 0.42 -3.19 5.13
N CYS A 77 -0.19 -3.49 6.27
CA CYS A 77 -1.60 -3.85 6.31
C CYS A 77 -2.54 -2.63 6.32
N GLU A 78 -2.11 -1.56 6.98
CA GLU A 78 -2.96 -0.38 7.22
C GLU A 78 -2.79 0.70 6.15
N TYR A 79 -3.89 1.07 5.49
CA TYR A 79 -3.92 2.07 4.42
C TYR A 79 -4.96 3.16 4.64
N ARG A 80 -4.64 4.36 4.16
CA ARG A 80 -5.59 5.42 3.82
C ARG A 80 -6.01 5.26 2.38
N VAL A 81 -7.29 5.47 2.09
CA VAL A 81 -7.83 5.37 0.74
C VAL A 81 -8.51 6.64 0.29
N ARG A 82 -8.33 6.95 -0.99
CA ARG A 82 -8.90 8.13 -1.64
C ARG A 82 -9.51 7.75 -2.97
N ALA A 83 -10.70 8.26 -3.24
CA ALA A 83 -11.36 8.11 -4.53
C ALA A 83 -11.41 9.45 -5.27
N VAL A 84 -11.42 9.40 -6.59
CA VAL A 84 -11.84 10.51 -7.45
C VAL A 84 -13.02 9.99 -8.25
N PHE A 85 -14.13 10.73 -8.19
CA PHE A 85 -15.35 10.39 -8.92
C PHE A 85 -15.43 11.16 -10.24
N GLU A 86 -16.20 10.68 -11.20
CA GLU A 86 -16.38 11.35 -12.50
C GLU A 86 -16.97 12.76 -12.35
N ASP A 87 -17.97 12.90 -11.47
CA ASP A 87 -18.67 14.17 -11.20
C ASP A 87 -17.82 15.17 -10.38
N SER A 88 -16.80 14.70 -9.68
CA SER A 88 -15.93 15.52 -8.84
C SER A 88 -14.46 15.32 -9.23
N ALA A 89 -13.85 16.32 -9.87
CA ALA A 89 -12.41 16.28 -10.20
C ALA A 89 -11.49 16.30 -8.94
N GLU A 90 -12.07 16.37 -7.74
CA GLU A 90 -11.38 16.44 -6.47
C GLU A 90 -11.14 15.05 -5.86
N TYR A 91 -10.09 14.97 -5.04
CA TYR A 91 -9.82 13.78 -4.23
C TYR A 91 -10.73 13.79 -3.02
N GLN A 92 -11.46 12.69 -2.83
CA GLN A 92 -12.26 12.47 -1.64
C GLN A 92 -11.57 11.42 -0.76
N ASP A 93 -11.29 11.78 0.49
CA ASP A 93 -10.87 10.83 1.51
C ASP A 93 -12.09 9.97 1.87
N VAL A 94 -12.07 8.70 1.46
CA VAL A 94 -13.18 7.76 1.70
C VAL A 94 -12.94 6.91 2.95
N SER A 95 -11.69 6.77 3.39
CA SER A 95 -11.35 6.25 4.73
C SER A 95 -9.92 6.61 5.14
N ASP A 96 -9.78 6.97 6.42
CA ASP A 96 -8.50 7.32 7.05
C ASP A 96 -7.68 6.12 7.50
N LYS A 97 -8.29 4.93 7.59
CA LYS A 97 -7.60 3.71 8.03
C LYS A 97 -8.41 2.45 7.71
N ILE A 98 -7.83 1.56 6.90
CA ILE A 98 -8.34 0.21 6.60
C ILE A 98 -7.20 -0.78 6.75
N ASP A 99 -7.45 -1.91 7.40
CA ASP A 99 -6.53 -3.05 7.42
C ASP A 99 -6.87 -4.01 6.27
N PHE A 100 -6.13 -3.93 5.16
CA PHE A 100 -6.34 -4.82 4.01
C PHE A 100 -5.85 -6.26 4.23
N CYS A 101 -5.10 -6.54 5.30
CA CYS A 101 -4.72 -7.90 5.65
C CYS A 101 -5.89 -8.65 6.32
N GLU A 102 -6.86 -7.93 6.87
CA GLU A 102 -8.05 -8.49 7.52
C GLU A 102 -9.32 -8.37 6.68
N VAL A 103 -9.30 -7.61 5.57
CA VAL A 103 -10.47 -7.46 4.69
C VAL A 103 -10.20 -7.93 3.27
N ASP A 104 -11.08 -8.79 2.77
CA ASP A 104 -11.07 -9.24 1.37
C ASP A 104 -11.83 -8.29 0.44
N THR A 105 -12.80 -7.55 0.98
CA THR A 105 -13.68 -6.64 0.23
C THR A 105 -13.73 -5.29 0.93
N TYR A 106 -13.65 -4.22 0.13
CA TYR A 106 -13.85 -2.85 0.55
C TYR A 106 -14.93 -2.20 -0.31
N THR A 107 -16.01 -1.79 0.34
CA THR A 107 -17.17 -1.17 -0.31
C THR A 107 -17.16 0.33 -0.03
N ILE A 108 -17.40 1.13 -1.07
CA ILE A 108 -17.65 2.57 -0.93
C ILE A 108 -19.14 2.80 -1.12
N GLU A 109 -19.75 3.39 -0.09
CA GLU A 109 -21.17 3.72 0.01
C GLU A 109 -21.32 5.26 0.18
N ASP A 110 -22.54 5.78 0.01
CA ASP A 110 -22.90 7.22 0.13
C ASP A 110 -23.27 7.61 1.58
#